data_AF-A0A6P1MAR6-F1
#
_entry.id   AF-A0A6P1MAR6-F1
#
_cell.length_a   1.000
_cell.length_b   1.000
_cell.length_c   1.000
_cell.angle_alpha   90.00
_cell.angle_beta   90.00
_cell.angle_gamma   90.00
#
_symmetry.space_group_name_H-M   'P 1'
#
loop_
_entity.id
_entity.type
_entity.pdbx_description
1 polymer ?
#
loop_
_entity_poly.entity_id
_entity_poly.type
_entity_poly.pdbx_seq_one_letter_code
_entity_poly.pdbx_strand_id
1 'polypeptide(L)'
;MATIGQQFKAARESKGVSEAEAATATNILTKIIHSMEADDFSGIAAPTYAKGFIRLYAKYLELDPEPLVEEYSKKHGTGPRKLIDENSQLEQNTQDSRVFPARSRSARPKGKPPAWLAKLEIIKKLPLGPLKDIRMMAGAIAGLLVLAVIIGSISTCVRRTVPEKTEAPEISPAKMLIDDPLPDLYLTSPDKIESTR
;
A
#
# COMPACT_ATOMS: atom_id res chain seq x y z
N MET A 1 -20.15 -20.01 -6.47
CA MET A 1 -18.87 -19.72 -5.78
C MET A 1 -18.94 -18.30 -5.27
N ALA A 2 -18.33 -18.02 -4.12
CA ALA A 2 -18.24 -16.66 -3.59
C ALA A 2 -17.45 -15.78 -4.56
N THR A 3 -17.86 -14.53 -4.73
CA THR A 3 -17.14 -13.56 -5.56
C THR A 3 -15.83 -13.14 -4.90
N ILE A 4 -14.97 -12.40 -5.62
CA ILE A 4 -13.69 -11.93 -5.08
C ILE A 4 -13.95 -10.96 -3.93
N GLY A 5 -14.89 -10.04 -4.10
CA GLY A 5 -15.28 -9.07 -3.09
C GLY A 5 -15.85 -9.73 -1.82
N GLN A 6 -16.69 -10.75 -1.98
CA GLN A 6 -17.20 -11.53 -0.84
C GLN A 6 -16.08 -12.24 -0.05
N GLN A 7 -15.10 -12.82 -0.74
CA GLN A 7 -13.94 -13.46 -0.10
C GLN A 7 -13.10 -12.45 0.68
N PHE A 8 -12.85 -11.27 0.09
CA PHE A 8 -12.12 -10.20 0.76
C PHE A 8 -12.84 -9.66 1.98
N LYS A 9 -14.13 -9.36 1.85
CA LYS A 9 -14.95 -8.87 2.96
C LYS A 9 -14.97 -9.87 4.12
N ALA A 10 -15.22 -11.14 3.84
CA ALA A 10 -15.25 -12.19 4.85
C ALA A 10 -13.90 -12.35 5.56
N ALA A 11 -12.79 -12.32 4.82
CA ALA A 11 -11.45 -12.41 5.40
C ALA A 11 -11.07 -11.17 6.22
N ARG A 12 -11.45 -9.96 5.77
CA ARG A 12 -11.27 -8.72 6.53
C ARG A 12 -12.04 -8.75 7.85
N GLU A 13 -13.32 -9.13 7.79
CA GLU A 13 -14.18 -9.25 8.97
C GLU A 13 -13.67 -10.33 9.94
N SER A 14 -13.15 -11.45 9.41
CA SER A 14 -12.52 -12.50 10.22
C SER A 14 -11.24 -12.02 10.92
N LYS A 15 -10.49 -11.11 10.28
CA LYS A 15 -9.31 -10.46 10.87
C LYS A 15 -9.67 -9.35 11.86
N GLY A 16 -10.95 -8.94 11.92
CA GLY A 16 -11.46 -7.95 12.86
C GLY A 16 -11.02 -6.51 12.58
N VAL A 17 -10.67 -6.19 11.32
CA VAL A 17 -10.20 -4.86 10.92
C VAL A 17 -11.23 -4.13 10.07
N SER A 18 -11.27 -2.80 10.19
CA SER A 18 -12.08 -1.92 9.35
C SER A 18 -11.46 -1.72 7.96
N GLU A 19 -12.26 -1.27 6.99
CA GLU A 19 -11.74 -0.88 5.66
C GLU A 19 -10.67 0.22 5.76
N ALA A 20 -10.82 1.16 6.70
CA ALA A 20 -9.87 2.27 6.90
C ALA A 20 -8.53 1.81 7.50
N GLU A 21 -8.55 0.85 8.44
CA GLU A 21 -7.33 0.25 8.99
C GLU A 21 -6.61 -0.58 7.93
N ALA A 22 -7.36 -1.35 7.14
CA ALA A 22 -6.81 -2.10 6.02
C ALA A 22 -6.19 -1.18 4.96
N ALA A 23 -6.84 -0.05 4.65
CA ALA A 23 -6.34 0.98 3.75
C ALA A 23 -5.00 1.55 4.24
N THR A 24 -4.94 1.88 5.52
CA THR A 24 -3.71 2.40 6.17
C THR A 24 -2.59 1.37 6.12
N ALA A 25 -2.87 0.10 6.42
CA ALA A 25 -1.86 -0.96 6.45
C ALA A 25 -1.34 -1.33 5.05
N THR A 26 -2.18 -1.26 4.03
CA THR A 26 -1.83 -1.63 2.65
C THR A 26 -1.38 -0.46 1.79
N ASN A 27 -1.58 0.79 2.25
CA ASN A 27 -1.47 1.99 1.42
C ASN A 27 -2.40 1.97 0.18
N ILE A 28 -3.49 1.21 0.23
CA ILE A 28 -4.57 1.25 -0.76
C ILE A 28 -5.60 2.26 -0.28
N LEU A 29 -6.12 3.11 -1.16
CA LEU A 29 -7.19 4.04 -0.79
C LEU A 29 -8.41 3.27 -0.28
N THR A 30 -9.04 3.73 0.80
CA THR A 30 -10.26 3.12 1.38
C THR A 30 -11.35 2.93 0.32
N LYS A 31 -11.54 3.92 -0.57
CA LYS A 31 -12.49 3.82 -1.69
C LYS A 31 -12.21 2.63 -2.61
N ILE A 32 -10.94 2.31 -2.86
CA ILE A 32 -10.55 1.16 -3.70
C ILE A 32 -10.80 -0.15 -2.96
N ILE A 33 -10.53 -0.22 -1.65
CA ILE A 33 -10.87 -1.40 -0.83
C ILE A 33 -12.39 -1.65 -0.87
N HIS A 34 -13.18 -0.61 -0.61
CA HIS A 34 -14.63 -0.68 -0.68
C HIS A 34 -15.12 -1.19 -2.05
N SER A 35 -14.59 -0.62 -3.13
CA SER A 35 -14.86 -1.04 -4.51
C SER A 35 -14.49 -2.52 -4.76
N MET A 36 -13.33 -2.98 -4.27
CA MET A 36 -12.94 -4.40 -4.39
C MET A 36 -13.87 -5.34 -3.61
N GLU A 37 -14.25 -4.98 -2.38
CA GLU A 37 -15.21 -5.74 -1.57
C GLU A 37 -16.63 -5.77 -2.17
N ALA A 38 -16.98 -4.75 -2.95
CA ALA A 38 -18.23 -4.66 -3.70
C ALA A 38 -18.17 -5.31 -5.09
N ASP A 39 -17.04 -5.94 -5.47
CA ASP A 39 -16.75 -6.47 -6.82
C ASP A 39 -16.87 -5.41 -7.94
N ASP A 40 -16.78 -4.12 -7.61
CA ASP A 40 -16.80 -3.02 -8.56
C ASP A 40 -15.37 -2.55 -8.89
N PHE A 41 -14.81 -3.09 -9.97
CA PHE A 41 -13.48 -2.72 -10.45
C PHE A 41 -13.52 -1.59 -11.51
N SER A 42 -14.69 -1.02 -11.81
CA SER A 42 -14.86 -0.03 -12.89
C SER A 42 -14.10 1.28 -12.65
N GLY A 43 -13.93 1.65 -11.38
CA GLY A 43 -13.20 2.86 -10.98
C GLY A 43 -11.68 2.75 -11.04
N ILE A 44 -11.12 1.57 -11.37
CA ILE A 44 -9.68 1.35 -11.43
C ILE A 44 -9.19 1.60 -12.86
N ALA A 45 -8.30 2.59 -13.03
CA ALA A 45 -7.89 3.12 -14.34
C ALA A 45 -7.35 2.09 -15.35
N ALA A 46 -6.74 1.00 -14.87
CA ALA A 46 -6.24 -0.06 -15.73
C ALA A 46 -6.35 -1.44 -15.04
N PRO A 47 -6.64 -2.52 -15.77
CA PRO A 47 -6.77 -3.85 -15.17
C PRO A 47 -5.47 -4.35 -14.51
N THR A 48 -4.30 -3.88 -14.97
CA THR A 48 -3.01 -4.17 -14.32
C THR A 48 -2.97 -3.67 -12.88
N TYR A 49 -3.57 -2.49 -12.61
CA TYR A 49 -3.66 -1.95 -11.25
C TYR A 49 -4.61 -2.78 -10.39
N ALA A 50 -5.75 -3.20 -10.94
CA ALA A 50 -6.68 -4.07 -10.22
C ALA A 50 -6.00 -5.39 -9.81
N LYS A 51 -5.25 -6.03 -10.71
CA LYS A 51 -4.45 -7.22 -10.36
C LYS A 51 -3.41 -6.93 -9.26
N GLY A 52 -2.80 -5.74 -9.28
CA GLY A 52 -1.88 -5.30 -8.22
C GLY A 52 -2.56 -5.18 -6.86
N PHE A 53 -3.71 -4.50 -6.81
CA PHE A 53 -4.48 -4.30 -5.59
C PHE A 53 -5.04 -5.61 -5.04
N ILE A 54 -5.53 -6.50 -5.90
CA ILE A 54 -5.97 -7.85 -5.52
C ILE A 54 -4.82 -8.59 -4.84
N ARG A 55 -3.61 -8.59 -5.41
CA ARG A 55 -2.45 -9.26 -4.79
C ARG A 55 -2.06 -8.65 -3.45
N LEU A 56 -2.02 -7.32 -3.37
CA LEU A 56 -1.62 -6.61 -2.16
C LEU A 56 -2.61 -6.85 -1.02
N TYR A 57 -3.91 -6.79 -1.33
CA TYR A 57 -4.95 -6.96 -0.35
C TYR A 57 -5.12 -8.42 0.07
N ALA A 58 -5.06 -9.38 -0.87
CA ALA A 58 -5.06 -10.81 -0.56
C ALA A 58 -3.92 -11.18 0.39
N LYS A 59 -2.70 -10.69 0.13
CA LYS A 59 -1.55 -10.92 1.02
C LYS A 59 -1.76 -10.34 2.43
N TYR A 60 -2.34 -9.15 2.52
CA TYR A 60 -2.66 -8.54 3.81
C TYR A 60 -3.71 -9.35 4.59
N LEU A 61 -4.68 -9.94 3.89
CA LEU A 61 -5.73 -10.79 4.44
C LEU A 61 -5.34 -12.27 4.57
N GLU A 62 -4.07 -12.61 4.29
CA GLU A 62 -3.55 -13.99 4.36
C GLU A 62 -4.30 -14.98 3.45
N LEU A 63 -4.81 -14.48 2.32
CA LEU A 63 -5.40 -15.27 1.24
C LEU A 63 -4.37 -15.55 0.14
N ASP A 64 -4.55 -16.65 -0.59
CA ASP A 64 -3.75 -16.93 -1.80
C ASP A 64 -4.15 -15.96 -2.94
N PRO A 65 -3.23 -15.11 -3.42
CA PRO A 65 -3.56 -14.13 -4.45
C PRO A 65 -3.76 -14.72 -5.85
N GLU A 66 -3.11 -15.83 -6.20
CA GLU A 66 -3.12 -16.36 -7.56
C GLU A 66 -4.52 -16.77 -8.05
N PRO A 67 -5.33 -17.55 -7.31
CA PRO A 67 -6.69 -17.90 -7.75
C PRO A 67 -7.59 -16.67 -7.93
N LEU A 68 -7.44 -15.65 -7.07
CA LEU A 68 -8.23 -14.42 -7.13
C LEU A 68 -7.86 -13.58 -8.38
N VAL A 69 -6.57 -13.48 -8.70
CA VAL A 69 -6.10 -12.77 -9.90
C VAL A 69 -6.51 -13.51 -11.16
N GLU A 70 -6.50 -14.84 -11.15
CA GLU A 70 -6.97 -15.65 -12.27
C GLU A 70 -8.47 -15.45 -12.51
N GLU A 71 -9.29 -15.52 -11.46
CA GLU A 71 -10.73 -15.25 -11.53
C GLU A 71 -11.01 -13.86 -12.07
N TYR A 72 -10.31 -12.84 -11.58
CA TYR A 72 -10.41 -11.47 -12.08
C TYR A 72 -10.04 -11.40 -13.57
N SER A 73 -8.94 -12.04 -13.96
CA SER A 73 -8.46 -12.03 -15.34
C SER A 73 -9.44 -12.69 -16.31
N LYS A 74 -10.12 -13.77 -15.89
CA LYS A 74 -11.18 -14.44 -16.65
C LYS A 74 -12.39 -13.53 -16.88
N LYS A 75 -12.80 -12.75 -15.87
CA LYS A 75 -13.95 -11.84 -15.95
C LYS A 75 -13.67 -10.56 -16.73
N HIS A 76 -12.47 -9.99 -16.57
CA HIS A 76 -12.13 -8.65 -17.07
C HIS A 76 -11.22 -8.64 -18.30
N GLY A 77 -10.91 -9.80 -18.88
CA GLY A 77 -10.27 -9.89 -20.20
C GLY A 77 -8.99 -9.08 -20.31
N THR A 78 -7.94 -9.46 -19.58
CA THR A 78 -6.59 -8.90 -19.80
C THR A 78 -5.67 -9.99 -20.31
N GLY A 79 -5.70 -10.19 -21.62
CA GLY A 79 -4.60 -10.87 -22.30
C GLY A 79 -3.29 -10.11 -22.05
N PRO A 80 -2.14 -10.80 -22.06
CA PRO A 80 -0.85 -10.11 -22.08
C PRO A 80 -0.91 -9.06 -23.18
N ARG A 81 -0.53 -7.81 -22.88
CA ARG A 81 -0.22 -6.86 -23.96
C ARG A 81 0.87 -7.56 -24.76
N LYS A 82 0.55 -8.03 -25.98
CA LYS A 82 1.55 -8.56 -26.91
C LYS A 82 2.64 -7.50 -26.91
N LEU A 83 3.82 -7.83 -26.38
CA LEU A 83 4.99 -7.01 -26.61
C LEU A 83 5.02 -6.88 -28.13
N ILE A 84 5.00 -5.65 -28.63
CA ILE A 84 5.16 -5.37 -30.05
C ILE A 84 6.35 -6.22 -30.48
N ASP A 85 6.15 -7.13 -31.43
CA ASP A 85 7.26 -7.90 -32.00
C ASP A 85 8.23 -6.85 -32.56
N GLU A 86 9.32 -6.55 -31.84
CA GLU A 86 10.29 -5.50 -32.17
C GLU A 86 10.92 -5.70 -33.56
N ASN A 87 10.74 -6.87 -34.16
CA ASN A 87 11.19 -7.18 -35.52
C ASN A 87 10.25 -6.72 -36.64
N SER A 88 9.04 -6.24 -36.34
CA SER A 88 8.07 -5.83 -37.39
C SER A 88 8.21 -4.38 -37.86
N GLN A 89 9.01 -3.54 -37.17
CA GLN A 89 9.28 -2.14 -37.57
C GLN A 89 10.73 -1.88 -38.01
N LEU A 90 11.63 -2.87 -37.91
CA LEU A 90 13.03 -2.72 -38.33
C LEU A 90 13.21 -2.74 -39.85
N GLU A 91 12.37 -3.47 -40.59
CA GLU A 91 12.52 -3.54 -42.06
C GLU A 91 12.12 -2.24 -42.78
N GLN A 92 11.15 -1.48 -42.26
CA GLN A 92 10.73 -0.22 -42.91
C GLN A 92 11.64 0.98 -42.60
N ASN A 93 12.37 0.96 -41.47
CA ASN A 93 13.24 2.07 -41.07
C ASN A 93 14.70 1.93 -41.55
N THR A 94 15.03 0.80 -42.19
CA THR A 94 16.39 0.54 -42.71
C THR A 94 16.62 1.17 -44.09
N GLN A 95 15.59 1.77 -44.70
CA GLN A 95 15.67 2.39 -46.03
C GLN A 95 15.72 3.93 -46.04
N ASP A 96 15.53 4.63 -44.91
CA ASP A 96 15.91 6.06 -44.80
C ASP A 96 17.39 6.16 -44.42
N SER A 97 18.25 5.80 -45.36
CA SER A 97 19.70 5.99 -45.25
C SER A 97 20.08 7.46 -45.41
N ARG A 98 19.69 8.29 -44.45
CA ARG A 98 20.50 9.46 -44.08
C ARG A 98 21.67 8.96 -43.24
N VAL A 99 22.76 8.69 -43.95
CA VAL A 99 24.06 8.31 -43.39
C VAL A 99 24.48 9.36 -42.36
N PHE A 100 24.28 9.06 -41.07
CA PHE A 100 24.96 9.79 -40.02
C PHE A 100 26.42 9.34 -40.03
N PRO A 101 27.40 10.25 -40.19
CA PRO A 101 28.80 9.86 -40.13
C PRO A 101 29.06 9.23 -38.78
N ALA A 102 29.71 8.06 -38.78
CA ALA A 102 30.13 7.36 -37.58
C ALA A 102 30.98 8.32 -36.74
N ARG A 103 30.37 8.92 -35.71
CA ARG A 103 31.10 9.72 -34.74
C ARG A 103 32.03 8.76 -34.03
N SER A 104 33.33 8.84 -34.38
CA SER A 104 34.42 8.16 -33.71
C SER A 104 34.20 8.26 -32.20
N ARG A 105 33.97 7.10 -31.56
CA ARG A 105 33.90 7.02 -30.10
C ARG A 105 35.29 7.37 -29.59
N SER A 106 35.52 8.64 -29.26
CA SER A 106 36.68 8.99 -28.45
C SER A 106 36.59 8.17 -27.16
N ALA A 107 37.68 7.45 -26.88
CA ALA A 107 37.78 6.60 -25.70
C ALA A 107 37.43 7.42 -24.45
N ARG A 108 36.48 6.95 -23.65
CA ARG A 108 36.21 7.53 -22.32
C ARG A 108 37.52 7.55 -21.53
N PRO A 109 37.99 8.70 -21.00
CA PRO A 109 39.13 8.71 -20.11
C PRO A 109 38.75 7.95 -18.83
N LYS A 110 39.57 6.95 -18.45
CA LYS A 110 39.41 6.23 -17.18
C LYS A 110 39.71 7.19 -16.03
N GLY A 111 38.68 7.83 -15.49
CA GLY A 111 38.79 8.61 -14.26
C GLY A 111 39.11 7.69 -13.08
N LYS A 112 40.02 8.11 -12.20
CA LYS A 112 40.32 7.40 -10.94
C LYS A 112 39.04 7.34 -10.09
N PRO A 113 38.76 6.23 -9.39
CA PRO A 113 37.60 6.15 -8.52
C PRO A 113 37.66 7.26 -7.45
N PRO A 114 36.50 7.82 -7.06
CA PRO A 114 36.46 8.87 -6.04
C PRO A 114 37.04 8.36 -4.72
N ALA A 115 37.78 9.22 -4.01
CA ALA A 115 38.61 8.86 -2.85
C ALA A 115 37.86 8.19 -1.68
N TRP A 116 36.52 8.29 -1.62
CA TRP A 116 35.72 7.58 -0.63
C TRP A 116 35.76 6.05 -0.79
N LEU A 117 36.07 5.54 -1.99
CA LEU A 117 36.21 4.09 -2.24
C LEU A 117 37.53 3.50 -1.71
N ALA A 118 38.54 4.31 -1.41
CA ALA A 118 39.77 3.84 -0.78
C ALA A 118 39.60 3.55 0.72
N LYS A 119 38.47 3.94 1.33
CA LYS A 119 38.21 3.85 2.77
C LYS A 119 37.30 2.68 3.17
N LEU A 120 37.29 1.60 2.39
CA LEU A 120 36.50 0.38 2.65
C LEU A 120 37.34 -0.86 3.00
N GLU A 121 38.65 -0.70 3.22
CA GLU A 121 39.54 -1.81 3.64
C GLU A 121 39.49 -2.13 5.15
N ILE A 122 38.57 -1.52 5.93
CA ILE A 122 38.48 -1.69 7.40
C ILE A 122 37.34 -2.66 7.81
N ILE A 123 37.11 -3.73 7.04
CA ILE A 123 36.18 -4.82 7.43
C ILE A 123 36.80 -6.21 7.21
N LYS A 124 38.12 -6.35 7.40
CA LYS A 124 38.80 -7.66 7.36
C LYS A 124 39.35 -8.14 8.71
N LYS A 125 39.06 -7.44 9.80
CA LYS A 125 39.47 -7.85 11.17
C LYS A 125 38.30 -7.83 12.14
N LEU A 126 37.31 -8.69 11.91
CA LEU A 126 36.35 -9.04 12.96
C LEU A 126 36.45 -10.55 13.22
N PRO A 127 36.94 -11.00 14.40
CA PRO A 127 37.01 -12.40 14.73
C PRO A 127 35.59 -12.90 15.03
N LEU A 128 34.94 -13.52 14.03
CA LEU A 128 33.76 -14.33 14.25
C LEU A 128 34.23 -15.64 14.90
N GLY A 129 34.22 -15.68 16.22
CA GLY A 129 34.39 -16.92 16.98
C GLY A 129 33.27 -17.93 16.65
N PRO A 130 33.53 -19.24 16.81
CA PRO A 130 32.55 -20.28 16.48
C PRO A 130 31.41 -20.30 17.49
N LEU A 131 30.26 -19.73 17.11
CA LEU A 131 28.99 -19.82 17.85
C LEU A 131 28.35 -21.21 17.65
N LYS A 132 29.00 -22.27 18.17
CA LYS A 132 28.27 -23.46 18.60
C LYS A 132 27.66 -23.11 19.95
N ASP A 133 26.34 -23.27 20.09
CA ASP A 133 25.53 -23.23 21.34
C ASP A 133 24.34 -22.25 21.37
N ILE A 134 23.95 -21.66 20.23
CA ILE A 134 22.67 -20.90 20.14
C ILE A 134 21.44 -21.82 20.27
N ARG A 135 21.61 -23.13 20.03
CA ARG A 135 20.53 -24.13 20.03
C ARG A 135 19.98 -24.42 21.44
N MET A 136 20.72 -24.07 22.50
CA MET A 136 20.32 -24.31 23.90
C MET A 136 19.62 -23.11 24.56
N MET A 137 19.72 -21.89 24.00
CA MET A 137 19.13 -20.68 24.61
C MET A 137 17.74 -20.30 24.06
N ALA A 138 17.38 -20.81 22.86
CA ALA A 138 16.09 -20.50 22.23
C ALA A 138 14.87 -21.15 22.93
N GLY A 139 15.05 -22.29 23.60
CA GLY A 139 13.96 -23.02 24.26
C GLY A 139 13.46 -22.37 25.55
N ALA A 140 14.37 -21.77 26.34
CA ALA A 140 14.03 -21.18 27.64
C ALA A 140 13.21 -19.88 27.49
N ILE A 141 13.54 -19.05 26.50
CA ILE A 141 12.85 -17.78 26.24
C ILE A 141 11.44 -18.04 25.68
N ALA A 142 11.30 -19.01 24.77
CA ALA A 142 10.00 -19.40 24.23
C ALA A 142 9.07 -19.98 25.31
N GLY A 143 9.60 -20.82 26.21
CA GLY A 143 8.82 -21.36 27.33
C GLY A 143 8.32 -20.29 28.30
N LEU A 144 9.15 -19.29 28.62
CA LEU A 144 8.79 -18.21 29.54
C LEU A 144 7.75 -17.26 28.93
N LEU A 145 7.83 -16.97 27.63
CA LEU A 145 6.82 -16.18 26.91
C LEU A 145 5.45 -16.89 26.87
N VAL A 146 5.41 -18.19 26.61
CA VAL A 146 4.15 -18.96 26.62
C VAL A 146 3.53 -18.98 28.02
N LEU A 147 4.34 -19.16 29.07
CA LEU A 147 3.87 -19.15 30.45
C LEU A 147 3.30 -17.77 30.85
N ALA A 148 3.95 -16.68 30.44
CA ALA A 148 3.48 -15.32 30.70
C ALA A 148 2.15 -15.00 30.00
N VAL A 149 1.93 -15.50 28.77
CA VAL A 149 0.66 -15.34 28.05
C VAL A 149 -0.49 -16.11 28.73
N ILE A 150 -0.22 -17.31 29.26
CA ILE A 150 -1.21 -18.10 30.01
C ILE A 150 -1.57 -17.40 31.31
N ILE A 151 -0.58 -16.93 32.08
CA ILE A 151 -0.80 -16.20 33.34
C ILE A 151 -1.52 -14.86 33.10
N GLY A 152 -1.15 -14.15 32.02
CA GLY A 152 -1.80 -12.91 31.62
C GLY A 152 -3.25 -13.09 31.19
N SER A 153 -3.56 -14.18 30.46
CA SER A 153 -4.93 -14.50 30.04
C SER A 153 -5.84 -14.78 31.24
N ILE A 154 -5.36 -15.53 32.24
CA ILE A 154 -6.11 -15.83 33.48
C ILE A 154 -6.40 -14.54 34.27
N SER A 155 -5.43 -13.62 34.33
CA SER A 155 -5.60 -12.32 35.02
C SER A 155 -6.52 -11.35 34.27
N THR A 156 -6.60 -11.46 32.94
CA THR A 156 -7.44 -10.59 32.10
C THR A 156 -8.93 -10.93 32.22
N CYS A 157 -9.27 -12.20 32.50
CA CYS A 157 -10.66 -12.62 32.68
C CYS A 157 -11.32 -12.12 33.98
N VAL A 158 -10.53 -11.77 35.02
CA VAL A 158 -11.06 -11.37 36.33
C VAL A 158 -11.43 -9.88 36.42
N ARG A 159 -11.02 -9.03 35.47
CA ARG A 159 -11.11 -7.57 35.60
C ARG A 159 -12.36 -6.90 34.98
N ARG A 160 -13.36 -7.65 34.51
CA ARG A 160 -14.60 -7.08 33.95
C ARG A 160 -15.85 -7.54 34.70
N THR A 161 -16.02 -7.09 35.93
CA THR A 161 -17.35 -7.05 36.57
C THR A 161 -17.49 -5.80 37.43
N VAL A 162 -17.76 -4.66 36.80
CA VAL A 162 -18.62 -3.61 37.39
C VAL A 162 -19.34 -2.86 36.26
N PRO A 163 -20.60 -3.20 35.94
CA PRO A 163 -21.50 -2.30 35.26
C PRO A 163 -22.42 -1.64 36.30
N GLU A 164 -22.09 -0.44 36.76
CA GLU A 164 -23.03 0.38 37.52
C GLU A 164 -22.69 1.86 37.34
N LYS A 165 -23.50 2.58 36.56
CA LYS A 165 -24.54 3.45 37.09
C LYS A 165 -25.25 4.18 35.94
N THR A 166 -26.57 4.04 35.93
CA THR A 166 -27.51 4.86 35.18
C THR A 166 -27.33 6.33 35.55
N GLU A 167 -27.00 7.17 34.58
CA GLU A 167 -27.32 8.60 34.61
C GLU A 167 -27.40 9.13 33.18
N ALA A 168 -28.59 9.57 32.81
CA ALA A 168 -28.89 10.44 31.67
C ALA A 168 -29.62 11.66 32.24
N PRO A 169 -29.79 12.78 31.51
CA PRO A 169 -28.98 13.38 30.45
C PRO A 169 -28.57 14.82 30.84
N GLU A 170 -27.29 15.20 30.68
CA GLU A 170 -26.90 16.62 30.74
C GLU A 170 -26.65 17.22 29.36
N ILE A 171 -27.04 18.47 29.27
CA ILE A 171 -27.35 19.25 28.08
C ILE A 171 -26.13 20.12 27.71
N SER A 172 -25.83 20.20 26.41
CA SER A 172 -25.08 21.29 25.72
C SER A 172 -23.53 21.28 25.78
N PRO A 173 -22.84 21.60 24.65
CA PRO A 173 -22.70 23.01 24.25
C PRO A 173 -22.89 23.29 22.74
N ALA A 174 -23.37 22.34 21.94
CA ALA A 174 -23.34 22.46 20.47
C ALA A 174 -24.32 23.47 19.85
N LYS A 175 -25.10 24.21 20.64
CA LYS A 175 -26.14 25.12 20.12
C LYS A 175 -25.73 26.60 20.03
N MET A 176 -24.49 26.95 20.36
CA MET A 176 -24.08 28.36 20.46
C MET A 176 -23.30 28.91 19.25
N LEU A 177 -23.12 28.12 18.18
CA LEU A 177 -22.28 28.52 17.03
C LEU A 177 -23.05 28.69 15.70
N ILE A 178 -24.38 28.71 15.72
CA ILE A 178 -25.20 28.75 14.49
C ILE A 178 -25.90 30.11 14.30
N ASP A 179 -25.84 31.02 15.28
CA ASP A 179 -26.62 32.28 15.24
C ASP A 179 -25.85 33.50 14.68
N ASP A 180 -24.58 33.37 14.28
CA ASP A 180 -23.88 34.45 13.60
C ASP A 180 -24.27 34.49 12.11
N PRO A 181 -24.86 35.59 11.60
CA PRO A 181 -25.13 35.72 10.17
C PRO A 181 -23.81 35.68 9.41
N LEU A 182 -23.70 34.76 8.44
CA LEU A 182 -22.52 34.65 7.58
C LEU A 182 -22.21 36.03 6.96
N PRO A 183 -20.93 36.45 6.92
CA PRO A 183 -20.55 37.64 6.18
C PRO A 183 -20.83 37.43 4.68
N ASP A 184 -21.55 38.37 4.08
CA ASP A 184 -21.82 38.46 2.64
C ASP A 184 -20.51 38.64 1.87
N LEU A 185 -19.81 37.54 1.61
CA LEU A 185 -18.52 37.52 0.91
C LEU A 185 -18.60 37.02 -0.54
N TYR A 186 -19.81 36.82 -1.09
CA TYR A 186 -19.97 36.23 -2.43
C TYR A 186 -21.05 36.87 -3.31
N LEU A 187 -21.15 38.21 -3.32
CA LEU A 187 -21.84 38.93 -4.40
C LEU A 187 -21.07 40.19 -4.80
N THR A 188 -19.92 40.02 -5.46
CA THR A 188 -19.47 41.05 -6.40
C THR A 188 -20.27 40.90 -7.70
N SER A 189 -21.26 41.79 -7.85
CA SER A 189 -22.00 41.98 -9.09
C SER A 189 -21.06 42.10 -10.30
N PRO A 190 -21.38 41.45 -11.44
CA PRO A 190 -20.65 41.65 -12.67
C PRO A 190 -21.23 42.88 -13.37
N ASP A 191 -20.94 44.08 -12.88
CA ASP A 191 -21.14 45.34 -13.63
C ASP A 191 -20.59 46.54 -12.85
N LYS A 192 -19.27 46.75 -12.92
CA LYS A 192 -18.72 48.10 -12.78
C LYS A 192 -17.34 48.18 -13.43
N ILE A 193 -17.30 48.74 -14.64
CA ILE A 193 -16.08 49.27 -15.23
C ILE A 193 -15.87 50.65 -14.60
N GLU A 194 -15.01 50.76 -13.60
CA GLU A 194 -14.44 52.05 -13.23
C GLU A 194 -13.04 52.17 -13.82
N SER A 195 -13.03 52.87 -14.96
CA SER A 195 -11.86 53.48 -15.59
C SER A 195 -11.34 54.59 -14.69
N THR A 196 -10.14 54.44 -14.15
CA THR A 196 -9.35 55.58 -13.67
C THR A 196 -7.95 55.57 -14.27
N ARG A 197 -7.63 56.75 -14.76
CA ARG A 197 -6.51 57.22 -15.58
C ARG A 197 -5.22 57.34 -14.78
#